data_AF-A0A965WBF8-F1
#
_entry.id   AF-A0A965WBF8-F1
#
_cell.length_a   1.000
_cell.length_b   1.000
_cell.length_c   1.000
_cell.angle_alpha   90.00
_cell.angle_beta   90.00
_cell.angle_gamma   90.00
#
_symmetry.space_group_name_H-M   'P 1'
#
loop_
_entity.id
_entity.type
_entity.pdbx_description
1 polymer ?
#
loop_
_entity_poly.entity_id
_entity_poly.type
_entity_poly.pdbx_seq_one_letter_code
_entity_poly.pdbx_strand_id
1 'polypeptide(L)'
;ITGSVGKTTTKDFAAAAIGSALKVAASSRSFNNDQGVPITLLNAHDDTEALVLEMGMRGHGQITRLTEVGLPRIGIVTAVAEAHSALLDDLDGIARAKGELVEALPSDGVAILNADDERVLAMQARTSARVVTFGESPEATVCITRVDLDDRAHATVHLATPWGDVSFALPIAGRHSATTRRRQLPQRVSVVSTFAQPRPPSHRRPCRPTECICTPRRAG
;
A
#
# COMPACT_ATOMS: atom_id res chain seq x y z
N ILE A 1 -2.21 -5.92 -4.22
CA ILE A 1 -1.98 -6.18 -2.76
C ILE A 1 -1.94 -7.68 -2.54
N THR A 2 -0.92 -8.20 -1.85
CA THR A 2 -0.90 -9.60 -1.37
C THR A 2 -0.42 -9.70 0.08
N GLY A 3 -0.51 -10.90 0.65
CA GLY A 3 -0.22 -11.18 2.05
C GLY A 3 -0.89 -12.46 2.54
N SER A 4 -0.46 -12.99 3.68
CA SER A 4 -1.18 -14.06 4.36
C SER A 4 -2.40 -13.47 5.09
N VAL A 5 -2.18 -12.42 5.89
CA VAL A 5 -3.19 -11.70 6.69
C VAL A 5 -3.33 -10.24 6.22
N GLY A 6 -4.48 -9.60 6.45
CA GLY A 6 -4.68 -8.16 6.26
C GLY A 6 -5.01 -7.69 4.83
N LYS A 7 -4.90 -8.56 3.81
CA LYS A 7 -5.12 -8.20 2.38
C LYS A 7 -6.38 -7.35 2.12
N THR A 8 -7.55 -7.84 2.55
CA THR A 8 -8.84 -7.23 2.25
C THR A 8 -9.03 -5.92 3.02
N THR A 9 -8.66 -5.88 4.31
CA THR A 9 -8.62 -4.66 5.12
C THR A 9 -7.71 -3.59 4.51
N THR A 10 -6.52 -3.98 4.05
CA THR A 10 -5.58 -3.11 3.35
C THR A 10 -6.15 -2.59 2.03
N LYS A 11 -6.83 -3.45 1.25
CA LYS A 11 -7.52 -3.06 0.02
C LYS A 11 -8.63 -2.04 0.29
N ASP A 12 -9.46 -2.27 1.30
CA ASP A 12 -10.56 -1.38 1.65
C ASP A 12 -10.06 -0.02 2.16
N PHE A 13 -9.03 0.02 3.02
CA PHE A 13 -8.42 1.28 3.45
C PHE A 13 -7.69 2.01 2.31
N ALA A 14 -6.97 1.29 1.43
CA ALA A 14 -6.34 1.90 0.26
C ALA A 14 -7.38 2.53 -0.69
N ALA A 15 -8.47 1.81 -0.97
CA ALA A 15 -9.55 2.29 -1.81
C ALA A 15 -10.27 3.50 -1.18
N ALA A 16 -10.54 3.47 0.13
CA ALA A 16 -11.15 4.60 0.83
C ALA A 16 -10.25 5.85 0.87
N ALA A 17 -8.94 5.68 1.11
CA ALA A 17 -7.99 6.78 1.15
C ALA A 17 -7.81 7.43 -0.23
N ILE A 18 -7.58 6.63 -1.27
CA ILE A 18 -7.39 7.13 -2.65
C ILE A 18 -8.71 7.66 -3.23
N GLY A 19 -9.84 7.07 -2.84
CA GLY A 19 -11.19 7.49 -3.23
C GLY A 19 -11.62 8.87 -2.74
N SER A 20 -10.83 9.51 -1.87
CA SER A 20 -11.00 10.92 -1.50
C SER A 20 -10.58 11.90 -2.60
N ALA A 21 -9.78 11.45 -3.58
CA ALA A 21 -9.21 12.29 -4.63
C ALA A 21 -9.37 11.73 -6.05
N LEU A 22 -9.55 10.42 -6.22
CA LEU A 22 -9.67 9.72 -7.50
C LEU A 22 -10.92 8.84 -7.56
N LYS A 23 -11.42 8.57 -8.76
CA LYS A 23 -12.43 7.53 -9.01
C LYS A 23 -11.79 6.15 -8.90
N VAL A 24 -12.18 5.39 -7.87
CA VAL A 24 -11.57 4.10 -7.54
C VAL A 24 -12.51 2.94 -7.83
N ALA A 25 -12.01 1.94 -8.56
CA ALA A 25 -12.55 0.58 -8.56
C ALA A 25 -11.66 -0.34 -7.70
N ALA A 26 -12.24 -1.38 -7.08
CA ALA A 26 -11.49 -2.32 -6.25
C ALA A 26 -12.09 -3.72 -6.31
N SER A 27 -11.27 -4.75 -6.04
CA SER A 27 -11.76 -6.15 -5.96
C SER A 27 -12.94 -6.24 -4.98
N SER A 28 -14.05 -6.79 -5.45
CA SER A 28 -15.21 -7.06 -4.59
C SER A 28 -15.05 -8.41 -3.90
N ARG A 29 -15.28 -8.44 -2.58
CA ARG A 29 -15.14 -9.65 -1.75
C ARG A 29 -13.78 -10.34 -1.98
N SER A 30 -13.77 -11.66 -2.16
CA SER A 30 -12.58 -12.48 -2.39
C SER A 30 -12.23 -12.70 -3.86
N PHE A 31 -12.58 -11.77 -4.76
CA PHE A 31 -12.19 -11.83 -6.18
C PHE A 31 -10.71 -11.44 -6.36
N ASN A 32 -9.84 -12.35 -5.92
CA ASN A 32 -8.39 -12.18 -5.85
C ASN A 32 -7.60 -13.22 -6.66
N ASN A 33 -8.28 -14.06 -7.43
CA ASN A 33 -7.69 -15.13 -8.24
C ASN A 33 -7.76 -14.83 -9.75
N ASP A 34 -7.35 -15.81 -10.54
CA ASP A 34 -7.30 -15.82 -12.01
C ASP A 34 -8.63 -15.51 -12.71
N GLN A 35 -9.76 -15.75 -12.03
CA GLN A 35 -11.09 -15.34 -12.51
C GLN A 35 -11.53 -14.00 -11.91
N GLY A 36 -11.31 -13.80 -10.61
CA GLY A 36 -11.79 -12.61 -9.88
C GLY A 36 -11.11 -11.31 -10.29
N VAL A 37 -9.82 -11.33 -10.64
CA VAL A 37 -9.10 -10.14 -11.11
C VAL A 37 -9.65 -9.67 -12.47
N PRO A 38 -9.71 -10.49 -13.54
CA PRO A 38 -10.37 -10.10 -14.80
C PRO A 38 -11.80 -9.58 -14.63
N ILE A 39 -12.62 -10.24 -13.80
CA ILE A 39 -13.99 -9.78 -13.50
C ILE A 39 -13.98 -8.39 -12.84
N THR A 40 -13.02 -8.11 -11.96
CA THR A 40 -12.89 -6.78 -11.35
C THR A 40 -12.51 -5.72 -12.38
N LEU A 41 -11.59 -6.02 -13.31
CA LEU A 41 -11.22 -5.10 -14.39
C LEU A 41 -12.40 -4.83 -15.34
N LEU A 42 -13.07 -5.88 -15.81
CA LEU A 42 -14.17 -5.78 -16.79
C LEU A 42 -15.45 -5.14 -16.25
N ASN A 43 -15.59 -5.02 -14.92
CA ASN A 43 -16.70 -4.30 -14.27
C ASN A 43 -16.27 -2.96 -13.66
N ALA A 44 -15.01 -2.52 -13.85
CA ALA A 44 -14.62 -1.16 -13.54
C ALA A 44 -15.29 -0.21 -14.53
N HIS A 45 -15.80 0.92 -14.05
CA HIS A 45 -16.43 1.91 -14.93
C HIS A 45 -15.37 2.65 -15.76
N ASP A 46 -15.69 3.06 -16.99
CA ASP A 46 -14.73 3.62 -17.96
C ASP A 46 -14.00 4.89 -17.48
N ASP A 47 -14.55 5.60 -16.50
CA ASP A 47 -13.94 6.78 -15.87
C ASP A 47 -13.11 6.48 -14.61
N THR A 48 -12.81 5.20 -14.34
CA THR A 48 -11.95 4.77 -13.21
C THR A 48 -10.53 5.30 -13.39
N GLU A 49 -10.04 6.04 -12.40
CA GLU A 49 -8.69 6.62 -12.38
C GLU A 49 -7.68 5.75 -11.62
N ALA A 50 -8.15 4.92 -10.68
CA ALA A 50 -7.31 3.99 -9.92
C ALA A 50 -8.00 2.65 -9.64
N LEU A 51 -7.23 1.56 -9.71
CA LEU A 51 -7.72 0.19 -9.50
C LEU A 51 -6.98 -0.47 -8.32
N VAL A 52 -7.71 -0.90 -7.30
CA VAL A 52 -7.15 -1.52 -6.09
C VAL A 52 -7.44 -3.02 -6.06
N LEU A 53 -6.46 -3.82 -6.50
CA LEU A 53 -6.57 -5.27 -6.60
C LEU A 53 -6.02 -6.01 -5.39
N GLU A 54 -6.80 -6.97 -4.88
CA GLU A 54 -6.27 -8.06 -4.06
C GLU A 54 -5.77 -9.19 -4.99
N MET A 55 -4.58 -9.73 -4.70
CA MET A 55 -3.94 -10.79 -5.46
C MET A 55 -3.60 -11.95 -4.52
N GLY A 56 -4.38 -13.02 -4.63
CA GLY A 56 -4.22 -14.27 -3.91
C GLY A 56 -3.47 -15.31 -4.74
N MET A 57 -2.92 -16.31 -4.07
CA MET A 57 -2.32 -17.49 -4.71
C MET A 57 -2.52 -18.71 -3.82
N ARG A 58 -2.40 -19.88 -4.45
CA ARG A 58 -2.28 -21.20 -3.82
C ARG A 58 -0.90 -21.82 -4.04
N GLY A 59 -0.14 -21.34 -5.03
CA GLY A 59 1.18 -21.84 -5.42
C GLY A 59 1.93 -20.84 -6.31
N HIS A 60 3.14 -21.22 -6.73
CA HIS A 60 4.04 -20.40 -7.54
C HIS A 60 3.49 -20.01 -8.93
N GLY A 61 3.93 -18.86 -9.44
CA GLY A 61 3.58 -18.28 -10.75
C GLY A 61 2.18 -17.69 -10.83
N GLN A 62 1.34 -17.90 -9.81
CA GLN A 62 -0.04 -17.43 -9.82
C GLN A 62 -0.12 -15.91 -9.62
N ILE A 63 0.70 -15.32 -8.76
CA ILE A 63 0.70 -13.86 -8.60
C ILE A 63 1.30 -13.22 -9.85
N THR A 64 2.37 -13.78 -10.42
CA THR A 64 2.91 -13.32 -11.72
C THR A 64 1.80 -13.20 -12.77
N ARG A 65 0.98 -14.25 -12.94
CA ARG A 65 -0.14 -14.23 -13.88
C ARG A 65 -1.24 -13.20 -13.54
N LEU A 66 -1.48 -12.92 -12.26
CA LEU A 66 -2.38 -11.83 -11.87
C LEU A 66 -1.78 -10.44 -12.16
N THR A 67 -0.46 -10.28 -12.06
CA THR A 67 0.22 -9.02 -12.38
C THR A 67 0.31 -8.75 -13.89
N GLU A 68 0.38 -9.80 -14.73
CA GLU A 68 0.27 -9.68 -16.20
C GLU A 68 -1.08 -9.08 -16.64
N VAL A 69 -2.17 -9.38 -15.91
CA VAL A 69 -3.51 -8.83 -16.17
C VAL A 69 -3.72 -7.49 -15.46
N GLY A 70 -3.32 -7.38 -14.19
CA GLY A 70 -3.58 -6.23 -13.34
C GLY A 70 -2.61 -5.06 -13.50
N LEU A 71 -1.47 -5.27 -14.19
CA LEU A 71 -0.41 -4.30 -14.50
C LEU A 71 -0.10 -3.30 -13.35
N PRO A 72 0.20 -3.79 -12.12
CA PRO A 72 0.31 -2.93 -10.96
C PRO A 72 1.55 -2.02 -11.05
N ARG A 73 1.37 -0.73 -10.77
CA ARG A 73 2.50 0.20 -10.51
C ARG A 73 2.83 0.35 -9.03
N ILE A 74 1.96 -0.14 -8.14
CA ILE A 74 2.16 -0.17 -6.69
C ILE A 74 1.85 -1.57 -6.17
N GLY A 75 2.83 -2.23 -5.58
CA GLY A 75 2.70 -3.54 -4.94
C GLY A 75 2.78 -3.41 -3.43
N ILE A 76 1.80 -3.93 -2.70
CA ILE A 76 1.82 -3.98 -1.23
C ILE A 76 1.88 -5.45 -0.80
N VAL A 77 2.84 -5.80 0.05
CA VAL A 77 2.97 -7.11 0.70
C VAL A 77 2.82 -6.94 2.22
N THR A 78 1.77 -7.51 2.81
CA THR A 78 1.42 -7.23 4.22
C THR A 78 2.03 -8.19 5.25
N ALA A 79 2.18 -9.47 4.91
CA ALA A 79 2.64 -10.51 5.84
C ALA A 79 2.99 -11.83 5.13
N VAL A 80 3.98 -12.55 5.66
CA VAL A 80 4.21 -13.98 5.39
C VAL A 80 3.90 -14.78 6.66
N ALA A 81 2.91 -15.65 6.56
CA ALA A 81 2.51 -16.59 7.62
C ALA A 81 1.88 -17.83 6.97
N GLU A 82 1.77 -18.92 7.72
CA GLU A 82 1.09 -20.13 7.26
C GLU A 82 -0.33 -19.81 6.81
N ALA A 83 -0.61 -20.14 5.55
CA ALA A 83 -1.96 -20.17 4.98
C ALA A 83 -2.28 -21.62 4.62
N HIS A 84 -3.56 -21.98 4.50
CA HIS A 84 -3.99 -23.33 4.13
C HIS A 84 -3.74 -23.62 2.63
N SER A 85 -2.47 -23.58 2.23
CA SER A 85 -2.00 -23.58 0.85
C SER A 85 -1.18 -24.84 0.59
N ALA A 86 -1.87 -25.96 0.37
CA ALA A 86 -1.28 -27.30 0.26
C ALA A 86 -0.34 -27.55 -0.95
N LEU A 87 0.06 -26.49 -1.68
CA LEU A 87 0.97 -26.53 -2.83
C LEU A 87 2.25 -25.70 -2.59
N LEU A 88 2.53 -25.31 -1.34
CA LEU A 88 3.73 -24.59 -0.93
C LEU A 88 4.30 -25.29 0.30
N ASP A 89 5.57 -25.69 0.22
CA ASP A 89 6.19 -26.60 1.20
C ASP A 89 6.45 -25.94 2.55
N ASP A 90 6.77 -24.63 2.56
CA ASP A 90 7.15 -23.87 3.74
C ASP A 90 6.84 -22.37 3.64
N LEU A 91 7.12 -21.63 4.72
CA LEU A 91 7.01 -20.17 4.79
C LEU A 91 7.86 -19.45 3.74
N ASP A 92 8.98 -20.04 3.33
CA ASP A 92 9.88 -19.44 2.36
C ASP A 92 9.34 -19.61 0.93
N GLY A 93 8.61 -20.71 0.65
CA GLY A 93 7.77 -20.88 -0.53
C GLY A 93 6.62 -19.87 -0.57
N ILE A 94 5.97 -19.61 0.57
CA ILE A 94 4.97 -18.54 0.69
C ILE A 94 5.61 -17.16 0.43
N ALA A 95 6.82 -16.90 0.91
CA ALA A 95 7.55 -15.66 0.64
C ALA A 95 7.99 -15.53 -0.84
N ARG A 96 8.52 -16.61 -1.44
CA ARG A 96 8.84 -16.70 -2.87
C ARG A 96 7.62 -16.35 -3.71
N ALA A 97 6.50 -17.04 -3.48
CA ALA A 97 5.25 -16.80 -4.22
C ALA A 97 4.62 -15.42 -3.98
N LYS A 98 4.77 -14.82 -2.78
CA LYS A 98 4.27 -13.45 -2.54
C LYS A 98 5.14 -12.35 -3.17
N GLY A 99 6.45 -12.57 -3.25
CA GLY A 99 7.37 -11.61 -3.87
C GLY A 99 7.27 -11.51 -5.39
N GLU A 100 6.59 -12.46 -6.05
CA GLU A 100 6.15 -12.34 -7.45
C GLU A 100 5.45 -10.99 -7.72
N LEU A 101 4.73 -10.44 -6.73
CA LEU A 101 4.08 -9.12 -6.82
C LEU A 101 5.09 -7.97 -7.00
N VAL A 102 6.26 -8.03 -6.33
CA VAL A 102 7.25 -6.95 -6.37
C VAL A 102 8.26 -7.12 -7.50
N GLU A 103 8.49 -8.36 -7.93
CA GLU A 103 9.27 -8.70 -9.12
C GLU A 103 8.60 -8.20 -10.41
N ALA A 104 7.26 -8.20 -10.45
CA ALA A 104 6.47 -7.73 -11.59
C ALA A 104 6.28 -6.20 -11.64
N LEU A 105 6.75 -5.44 -10.64
CA LEU A 105 6.63 -3.97 -10.66
C LEU A 105 7.61 -3.36 -11.66
N PRO A 106 7.20 -2.31 -12.41
CA PRO A 106 8.13 -1.56 -13.24
C PRO A 106 9.13 -0.79 -12.35
N SER A 107 10.28 -0.41 -12.92
CA SER A 107 11.35 0.30 -12.20
C SER A 107 10.96 1.72 -11.73
N ASP A 108 9.94 2.33 -12.34
CA ASP A 108 9.31 3.58 -11.87
C ASP A 108 8.18 3.37 -10.85
N GLY A 109 7.86 2.11 -10.54
CA GLY A 109 6.83 1.70 -9.58
C GLY A 109 7.26 1.80 -8.11
N VAL A 110 6.37 1.35 -7.22
CA VAL A 110 6.59 1.38 -5.76
C VAL A 110 6.27 0.03 -5.11
N ALA A 111 7.22 -0.53 -4.38
CA ALA A 111 7.04 -1.69 -3.52
C ALA A 111 6.85 -1.25 -2.07
N ILE A 112 5.69 -1.55 -1.48
CA ILE A 112 5.33 -1.26 -0.10
C ILE A 112 5.45 -2.53 0.73
N LEU A 113 6.41 -2.57 1.64
CA LEU A 113 6.82 -3.76 2.37
C LEU A 113 6.65 -3.59 3.87
N ASN A 114 6.15 -4.63 4.55
CA ASN A 114 6.13 -4.69 6.01
C ASN A 114 7.57 -4.88 6.55
N ALA A 115 8.03 -3.96 7.38
CA ALA A 115 9.33 -4.01 8.06
C ALA A 115 9.36 -5.01 9.23
N ASP A 116 8.20 -5.30 9.83
CA ASP A 116 8.05 -6.17 11.01
C ASP A 116 7.95 -7.66 10.63
N ASP A 117 8.32 -8.01 9.40
CA ASP A 117 8.20 -9.34 8.81
C ASP A 117 9.43 -9.57 7.92
N GLU A 118 10.46 -10.21 8.46
CA GLU A 118 11.78 -10.38 7.82
C GLU A 118 11.69 -10.94 6.39
N ARG A 119 10.73 -11.85 6.15
CA ARG A 119 10.49 -12.46 4.83
C ARG A 119 9.88 -11.48 3.83
N VAL A 120 9.08 -10.52 4.30
CA VAL A 120 8.54 -9.43 3.48
C VAL A 120 9.61 -8.37 3.25
N LEU A 121 10.35 -7.97 4.28
CA LEU A 121 11.44 -7.00 4.15
C LEU A 121 12.53 -7.48 3.18
N ALA A 122 12.90 -8.77 3.23
CA ALA A 122 13.83 -9.39 2.29
C ALA A 122 13.40 -9.29 0.81
N MET A 123 12.11 -9.07 0.51
CA MET A 123 11.64 -8.86 -0.86
C MET A 123 12.14 -7.56 -1.49
N GLN A 124 12.70 -6.63 -0.70
CA GLN A 124 13.34 -5.42 -1.22
C GLN A 124 14.49 -5.72 -2.20
N ALA A 125 15.17 -6.85 -2.04
CA ALA A 125 16.25 -7.29 -2.93
C ALA A 125 15.75 -7.92 -4.25
N ARG A 126 14.43 -8.12 -4.40
CA ARG A 126 13.79 -8.78 -5.55
C ARG A 126 13.10 -7.79 -6.50
N THR A 127 13.29 -6.48 -6.32
CA THR A 127 12.67 -5.46 -7.16
C THR A 127 13.63 -4.32 -7.48
N SER A 128 13.45 -3.70 -8.64
CA SER A 128 14.09 -2.43 -9.01
C SER A 128 13.20 -1.21 -8.75
N ALA A 129 11.93 -1.44 -8.37
CA ALA A 129 10.98 -0.41 -7.99
C ALA A 129 11.43 0.31 -6.71
N ARG A 130 10.92 1.52 -6.48
CA ARG A 130 11.17 2.25 -5.24
C ARG A 130 10.56 1.49 -4.06
N VAL A 131 11.38 1.10 -3.09
CA VAL A 131 10.89 0.49 -1.85
C VAL A 131 10.44 1.57 -0.86
N VAL A 132 9.33 1.33 -0.18
CA VAL A 132 8.85 2.07 0.99
C VAL A 132 8.43 1.06 2.05
N THR A 133 8.96 1.18 3.26
CA THR A 133 8.67 0.24 4.36
C THR A 133 7.63 0.81 5.33
N PHE A 134 6.80 -0.05 5.93
CA PHE A 134 5.87 0.32 7.00
C PHE A 134 5.95 -0.68 8.16
N GLY A 135 5.68 -0.25 9.40
CA GLY A 135 5.68 -1.13 10.57
C GLY A 135 5.85 -0.40 11.90
N GLU A 136 6.00 -1.15 12.98
CA GLU A 136 6.45 -0.68 14.30
C GLU A 136 7.99 -0.56 14.38
N SER A 137 8.73 -1.16 13.43
CA SER A 137 10.18 -1.02 13.33
C SER A 137 10.62 0.45 13.23
N PRO A 138 11.59 0.92 14.06
CA PRO A 138 12.14 2.27 13.97
C PRO A 138 12.81 2.61 12.62
N GLU A 139 13.18 1.59 11.84
CA GLU A 139 13.77 1.72 10.50
C GLU A 139 12.72 1.74 9.38
N ALA A 140 11.43 1.59 9.71
CA ALA A 140 10.35 1.70 8.74
C ALA A 140 10.21 3.14 8.21
N THR A 141 9.98 3.27 6.90
CA THR A 141 9.74 4.57 6.26
C THR A 141 8.43 5.20 6.75
N VAL A 142 7.44 4.38 7.09
CA VAL A 142 6.21 4.78 7.78
C VAL A 142 6.17 4.02 9.10
N CYS A 143 6.66 4.64 10.16
CA CYS A 143 6.85 4.03 11.47
C CYS A 143 5.65 4.34 12.38
N ILE A 144 5.05 3.31 12.97
CA ILE A 144 4.02 3.43 14.00
C ILE A 144 4.72 3.74 15.32
N THR A 145 4.70 5.01 15.73
CA THR A 145 5.40 5.46 16.95
C THR A 145 4.58 5.25 18.21
N ARG A 146 3.24 5.23 18.10
CA ARG A 146 2.32 5.08 19.23
C ARG A 146 0.94 4.61 18.75
N VAL A 147 0.30 3.77 19.55
CA VAL A 147 -1.13 3.46 19.43
C VAL A 147 -1.81 3.74 20.77
N ASP A 148 -2.78 4.64 20.76
CA ASP A 148 -3.64 4.96 21.89
C ASP A 148 -5.00 4.26 21.73
N LEU A 149 -5.59 3.82 22.84
CA LEU A 149 -6.95 3.26 22.87
C LEU A 149 -7.84 4.14 23.74
N ASP A 150 -9.02 4.52 23.24
CA ASP A 150 -10.06 5.17 24.06
C ASP A 150 -10.79 4.15 24.95
N ASP A 151 -11.70 4.63 25.83
CA ASP A 151 -12.49 3.77 26.72
C ASP A 151 -13.39 2.75 25.98
N ARG A 152 -13.65 2.98 24.69
CA ARG A 152 -14.43 2.12 23.78
C ARG A 152 -13.52 1.24 22.91
N ALA A 153 -12.21 1.33 23.11
CA ALA A 153 -11.15 0.69 22.34
C ALA A 153 -11.15 1.00 20.83
N HIS A 154 -11.49 2.25 20.45
CA HIS A 154 -11.05 2.81 19.19
C HIS A 154 -9.56 3.14 19.28
N ALA A 155 -8.81 2.81 18.23
CA ALA A 155 -7.38 3.07 18.17
C ALA A 155 -7.08 4.41 17.49
N THR A 156 -6.35 5.29 18.18
CA THR A 156 -5.66 6.42 17.56
C THR A 156 -4.22 6.00 17.28
N VAL A 157 -3.85 5.99 16.01
CA VAL A 157 -2.52 5.58 15.52
C VAL A 157 -1.73 6.83 15.21
N HIS A 158 -0.49 6.92 15.71
CA HIS A 158 0.45 8.00 15.42
C HIS A 158 1.60 7.44 14.58
N LEU A 159 1.97 8.18 13.54
CA LEU A 159 2.95 7.76 12.54
C LEU A 159 4.04 8.82 12.39
N ALA A 160 5.30 8.39 12.41
CA ALA A 160 6.42 9.16 11.89
C ALA A 160 6.63 8.82 10.41
N THR A 161 6.76 9.85 9.57
CA THR A 161 6.94 9.68 8.12
C THR A 161 7.86 10.75 7.51
N PRO A 162 8.57 10.48 6.40
CA PRO A 162 9.34 11.48 5.65
C PRO A 162 8.54 12.68 5.13
N TRP A 163 7.21 12.63 5.19
CA TRP A 163 6.29 13.68 4.76
C TRP A 163 5.72 14.50 5.93
N GLY A 164 6.16 14.21 7.16
CA GLY A 164 5.64 14.77 8.40
C GLY A 164 4.89 13.74 9.24
N ASP A 165 4.73 14.03 10.52
CA ASP A 165 4.04 13.16 11.45
C ASP A 165 2.52 13.27 11.26
N VAL A 166 1.83 12.13 11.32
CA VAL A 166 0.38 12.03 11.06
C VAL A 166 -0.27 11.14 12.12
N SER A 167 -1.39 11.59 12.67
CA SER A 167 -2.21 10.80 13.59
C SER A 167 -3.64 10.69 13.10
N PHE A 168 -4.24 9.50 13.20
CA PHE A 168 -5.64 9.28 12.87
C PHE A 168 -6.32 8.28 13.80
N ALA A 169 -7.62 8.47 14.02
CA ALA A 169 -8.48 7.52 14.73
C ALA A 169 -9.09 6.51 13.75
N LEU A 170 -9.01 5.22 14.08
CA LEU A 170 -9.68 4.15 13.35
C LEU A 170 -11.16 4.07 13.80
N PRO A 171 -12.14 4.22 12.88
CA PRO A 171 -13.58 4.24 13.22
C PRO A 171 -14.16 2.84 13.49
N ILE A 172 -13.33 1.89 13.91
CA ILE A 172 -13.68 0.50 14.16
C ILE A 172 -13.42 0.23 15.65
N ALA A 173 -14.46 -0.01 16.44
CA ALA A 173 -14.31 -0.44 17.83
C ALA A 173 -13.51 -1.76 17.85
N GLY A 174 -12.35 -1.81 18.52
CA GLY A 174 -11.15 -2.42 17.89
C GLY A 174 -10.26 -3.42 18.68
N ARG A 175 -10.66 -4.01 19.82
CA ARG A 175 -9.78 -4.97 20.55
C ARG A 175 -9.50 -6.39 19.99
N HIS A 176 -10.15 -7.01 19.01
CA HIS A 176 -10.77 -6.51 17.77
C HIS A 176 -12.19 -5.92 17.90
N SER A 177 -12.87 -6.03 19.06
CA SER A 177 -13.81 -4.99 19.50
C SER A 177 -13.76 -4.74 21.01
N ALA A 178 -14.25 -5.64 21.88
CA ALA A 178 -14.12 -5.46 23.34
C ALA A 178 -14.28 -6.75 24.17
N THR A 179 -13.18 -7.37 24.64
CA THR A 179 -13.16 -8.12 25.92
C THR A 179 -11.73 -8.15 26.51
N THR A 180 -11.59 -8.55 27.79
CA THR A 180 -10.40 -8.27 28.62
C THR A 180 -9.66 -9.54 29.06
N ARG A 181 -8.36 -9.67 28.76
CA ARG A 181 -7.31 -10.08 29.73
C ARG A 181 -5.89 -10.02 29.13
N ARG A 182 -4.89 -9.87 30.00
CA ARG A 182 -3.45 -9.89 29.68
C ARG A 182 -3.04 -11.17 28.95
N ARG A 183 -2.77 -11.09 27.64
CA ARG A 183 -1.81 -11.94 26.92
C ARG A 183 -1.38 -11.22 25.64
N GLN A 184 -0.09 -11.28 25.33
CA GLN A 184 0.49 -10.66 24.14
C GLN A 184 -0.07 -11.31 22.88
N LEU A 185 -0.63 -10.50 21.99
CA LEU A 185 -0.89 -10.81 20.59
C LEU A 185 -0.55 -9.53 19.80
N PRO A 186 0.38 -9.55 18.83
CA PRO A 186 0.73 -8.37 18.06
C PRO A 186 -0.43 -7.98 17.14
N GLN A 187 -1.02 -6.80 17.35
CA GLN A 187 -2.11 -6.28 16.53
C GLN A 187 -1.54 -5.48 15.35
N ARG A 188 -1.37 -6.13 14.19
CA ARG A 188 -0.83 -5.49 12.98
C ARG A 188 -1.81 -4.48 12.38
N VAL A 189 -1.65 -3.20 12.71
CA VAL A 189 -2.31 -2.07 12.04
C VAL A 189 -1.78 -1.97 10.59
N SER A 190 -2.68 -2.02 9.61
CA SER A 190 -2.31 -1.87 8.19
C SER A 190 -2.40 -0.41 7.74
N VAL A 191 -1.26 0.28 7.75
CA VAL A 191 -1.14 1.70 7.40
C VAL A 191 -0.95 1.86 5.88
N VAL A 192 -2.03 2.18 5.15
CA VAL A 192 -1.95 2.42 3.68
C VAL A 192 -2.57 3.76 3.24
N SER A 193 -3.09 4.57 4.17
CA SER A 193 -3.66 5.89 3.87
C SER A 193 -2.62 6.96 3.47
N THR A 194 -1.36 6.83 3.90
CA THR A 194 -0.32 7.86 3.72
C THR A 194 0.16 8.03 2.26
N PHE A 195 -0.06 7.04 1.40
CA PHE A 195 0.54 6.99 0.06
C PHE A 195 -0.16 7.87 -1.00
N ALA A 196 -1.28 8.51 -0.66
CA ALA A 196 -2.16 9.19 -1.61
C ALA A 196 -1.91 10.71 -1.78
N GLN A 197 -0.97 11.32 -1.06
CA GLN A 197 -0.74 12.78 -1.19
C GLN A 197 0.09 13.14 -2.44
N PRO A 198 -0.45 13.92 -3.39
CA PRO A 198 0.38 14.58 -4.40
C PRO A 198 1.30 15.60 -3.71
N ARG A 199 2.52 15.75 -4.22
CA ARG A 199 3.52 16.69 -3.66
C ARG A 199 2.93 18.11 -3.59
N PRO A 200 3.16 18.88 -2.51
CA PRO A 200 2.97 20.33 -2.58
C PRO A 200 3.87 20.89 -3.69
N PRO A 201 3.41 21.88 -4.48
CA PRO A 201 4.21 22.43 -5.56
C PRO A 201 5.50 23.04 -5.02
N SER A 202 6.64 22.52 -5.46
CA SER A 202 7.96 23.04 -5.10
C SER A 202 8.01 24.54 -5.39
N HIS A 203 8.34 25.35 -4.37
CA HIS A 203 8.38 26.81 -4.45
C HIS A 203 8.97 27.29 -5.78
N ARG A 204 8.13 27.86 -6.65
CA ARG A 204 8.61 28.74 -7.72
C ARG A 204 9.31 29.90 -7.02
N ARG A 205 10.62 30.03 -7.24
CA ARG A 205 11.38 31.20 -6.78
C ARG A 205 10.70 32.47 -7.32
N PRO A 206 10.47 33.51 -6.51
CA PRO A 206 9.92 34.76 -7.03
C PRO A 206 10.92 35.38 -8.01
N CYS A 207 10.48 35.59 -9.25
CA CYS A 207 11.21 36.43 -10.20
C CYS A 207 11.34 37.84 -9.61
N ARG A 208 12.57 38.35 -9.48
CA ARG A 208 12.81 39.75 -9.11
C ARG A 208 12.56 40.66 -10.33
N PRO A 209 11.92 41.83 -10.16
CA PRO A 209 11.63 42.74 -11.27
C PRO A 209 12.70 43.83 -11.42
N THR A 210 13.71 43.59 -12.26
CA THR A 210 14.67 44.57 -12.82
C THR A 210 15.43 43.87 -13.96
N GLU A 211 15.71 44.43 -15.14
CA GLU A 211 15.62 45.82 -15.62
C GLU A 211 14.95 45.89 -17.01
N CYS A 212 14.32 47.02 -17.32
CA CYS A 212 13.88 47.33 -18.69
C CYS A 212 15.06 47.87 -19.51
N ILE A 213 15.38 47.22 -20.64
CA ILE A 213 16.18 47.84 -21.71
C ILE A 213 15.39 47.77 -23.02
N CYS A 214 14.90 48.92 -23.46
CA CYS A 214 14.19 49.10 -24.71
C CYS A 214 15.13 48.93 -25.91
N THR A 215 14.72 48.16 -26.93
CA THR A 215 15.11 48.42 -28.32
C THR A 215 13.89 48.26 -29.23
N PRO A 216 13.56 49.24 -30.08
CA PRO A 216 12.40 49.16 -30.96
C PRO A 216 12.77 48.45 -32.27
N ARG A 217 12.04 47.37 -32.62
CA ARG A 217 11.99 46.92 -34.02
C ARG A 217 10.90 47.68 -34.76
N ARG A 218 11.28 48.27 -35.90
CA ARG A 218 10.35 48.93 -36.83
C ARG A 218 9.46 47.89 -37.49
N ALA A 219 8.21 48.29 -37.78
CA ALA A 219 7.40 47.66 -38.81
C ALA A 219 7.72 48.30 -40.18
N GLY A 220 7.63 47.52 -41.25
CA GLY A 220 8.04 47.88 -42.61
C GLY A 220 8.61 46.66 -43.32
#